data_AF-A0AAW3AKT0-F1
#
_entry.id   AF-A0AAW3AKT0-F1
#
_cell.length_a   1.000
_cell.length_b   1.000
_cell.length_c   1.000
_cell.angle_alpha   90.00
_cell.angle_beta   90.00
_cell.angle_gamma   90.00
#
_symmetry.space_group_name_H-M   'P 1'
#
loop_
_entity.id
_entity.type
_entity.pdbx_description
1 polymer ?
#
loop_
_entity_poly.entity_id
_entity_poly.type
_entity_poly.pdbx_seq_one_letter_code
_entity_poly.pdbx_strand_id
1 'polypeptide(L)'
;MGKRDLQKEKQLELATIWGSEVQGDARFPKRRGASQKKDVGLMADSGDADSDALSEIGSDARSITSKHSDTATKERRKAAKKKRTCYRLHCFVEPGTELNAVRTVFEAYEPKIEIRTAQKGNLLNKSQFAVLTFRNKAMALHAVKTLDGTNQRDMLGVTNLKLNLMLTRQQSKIARKKLSRKIRHEKQQNQLMEDQEDMAFIRNFLKQQSNAKGK
;
A
#
# COMPACT_ATOMS: atom_id res chain seq x y z
N MET A 1 -2.97 14.09 60.80
CA MET A 1 -2.96 12.78 60.11
C MET A 1 -4.40 12.36 59.85
N GLY A 2 -4.95 12.71 58.69
CA GLY A 2 -6.32 12.37 58.32
C GLY A 2 -6.41 10.89 57.97
N LYS A 3 -7.34 10.16 58.60
CA LYS A 3 -7.63 8.75 58.30
C LYS A 3 -8.11 8.68 56.84
N ARG A 4 -7.42 7.90 56.00
CA ARG A 4 -7.83 7.68 54.61
C ARG A 4 -9.01 6.71 54.60
N ASP A 5 -10.13 7.15 54.07
CA ASP A 5 -11.35 6.34 53.92
C ASP A 5 -11.13 5.29 52.82
N LEU A 6 -10.66 4.10 53.20
CA LEU A 6 -10.39 2.98 52.28
C LEU A 6 -11.59 2.59 51.39
N GLN A 7 -12.81 2.89 51.84
CA GLN A 7 -14.02 2.61 51.05
C GLN A 7 -14.16 3.53 49.83
N LYS A 8 -13.71 4.80 49.92
CA LYS A 8 -13.75 5.75 48.80
C LYS A 8 -12.71 5.39 47.73
N GLU A 9 -11.52 4.95 48.15
CA GLU A 9 -10.47 4.49 47.22
C GLU A 9 -10.92 3.23 46.47
N LYS A 10 -11.53 2.26 47.17
CA LYS A 10 -12.06 1.04 46.55
C LYS A 10 -13.16 1.33 45.53
N GLN A 11 -14.05 2.29 45.80
CA GLN A 11 -15.08 2.71 44.84
C GLN A 11 -14.47 3.39 43.61
N LEU A 12 -13.41 4.19 43.80
CA LEU A 12 -12.70 4.85 42.71
C LEU A 12 -11.96 3.84 41.81
N GLU A 13 -11.34 2.82 42.40
CA GLU A 13 -10.70 1.73 41.66
C GLU A 13 -11.71 0.88 40.89
N LEU A 14 -12.85 0.53 41.50
CA LEU A 14 -13.91 -0.22 40.84
C LEU A 14 -14.55 0.58 39.70
N ALA A 15 -14.76 1.89 39.88
CA ALA A 15 -15.22 2.77 38.81
C ALA A 15 -14.20 2.89 37.66
N THR A 16 -12.89 2.79 37.95
CA THR A 16 -11.84 2.79 36.93
C THR A 16 -11.83 1.49 36.12
N ILE A 17 -12.07 0.35 36.78
CA ILE A 17 -12.13 -0.97 36.12
C ILE A 17 -13.41 -1.07 35.26
N TRP A 18 -14.56 -0.65 35.79
CA TRP A 18 -15.86 -0.80 35.12
C TRP A 18 -16.25 0.37 34.20
N GLY A 19 -15.69 1.57 34.39
CA GLY A 19 -15.91 2.74 33.52
C GLY A 19 -15.03 2.77 32.27
N SER A 20 -14.26 1.71 32.00
CA SER A 20 -13.27 1.64 30.92
C SER A 20 -13.85 1.41 29.52
N GLU A 21 -15.19 1.30 29.37
CA GLU A 21 -15.85 1.07 28.08
C GLU A 21 -15.70 2.24 27.07
N VAL A 22 -15.23 3.41 27.50
CA VAL A 22 -15.05 4.58 26.61
C VAL A 22 -13.65 4.65 25.98
N GLN A 23 -12.71 3.77 26.35
CA GLN A 23 -11.30 3.87 25.93
C GLN A 23 -10.90 2.92 24.79
N GLY A 24 -11.84 2.52 23.94
CA GLY A 24 -11.54 1.88 22.65
C GLY A 24 -10.91 2.83 21.62
N ASP A 25 -11.08 4.14 21.80
CA ASP A 25 -10.74 5.18 20.81
C ASP A 25 -9.27 5.65 20.88
N ALA A 26 -8.51 5.17 21.89
CA ALA A 26 -7.09 5.46 22.08
C ALA A 26 -6.16 4.37 21.49
N ARG A 27 -6.71 3.23 21.04
CA ARG A 27 -5.91 2.11 20.51
C ARG A 27 -5.38 2.32 19.10
N PHE A 28 -5.88 3.32 18.37
CA PHE A 28 -5.45 3.61 17.01
C PHE A 28 -5.09 5.09 16.87
N PRO A 29 -3.95 5.44 16.24
CA PRO A 29 -3.62 6.82 15.94
C PRO A 29 -4.75 7.45 15.10
N LYS A 30 -5.44 8.44 15.65
CA LYS A 30 -6.50 9.18 14.95
C LYS A 30 -5.92 9.76 13.65
N ARG A 31 -6.46 9.34 12.51
CA ARG A 31 -6.10 9.92 11.20
C ARG A 31 -6.48 11.40 11.26
N ARG A 32 -5.50 12.28 11.05
CA ARG A 32 -5.68 13.74 10.95
C ARG A 32 -6.83 14.02 9.96
N GLY A 33 -8.00 14.38 10.46
CA GLY A 33 -9.19 14.72 9.64
C GLY A 33 -10.52 14.07 10.01
N ALA A 34 -10.63 13.19 11.01
CA ALA A 34 -11.88 12.53 11.36
C ALA A 34 -12.38 12.89 12.77
N SER A 35 -12.72 14.16 13.01
CA SER A 35 -13.61 14.56 14.12
C SER A 35 -14.13 15.99 13.93
N GLN A 36 -15.12 16.14 13.06
CA GLN A 36 -16.19 17.12 13.28
C GLN A 36 -17.50 16.36 13.11
N LYS A 37 -18.00 15.78 14.20
CA LYS A 37 -19.40 15.40 14.27
C LYS A 37 -20.17 16.71 14.37
N LYS A 38 -20.97 17.03 13.35
CA LYS A 38 -21.97 18.10 13.45
C LYS A 38 -23.03 17.62 14.42
N ASP A 39 -23.31 18.45 15.41
CA ASP A 39 -24.44 18.28 16.32
C ASP A 39 -25.73 18.17 15.51
N VAL A 40 -26.49 17.11 15.80
CA VAL A 40 -27.86 16.96 15.34
C VAL A 40 -28.72 17.77 16.31
N GLY A 41 -29.11 18.97 15.87
CA GLY A 41 -29.97 19.87 16.61
C GLY A 41 -31.07 20.43 15.70
N LEU A 42 -32.30 20.05 16.04
CA LEU A 42 -33.59 20.70 15.79
C LEU A 42 -34.10 20.93 14.35
N MET A 43 -35.34 20.48 14.18
CA MET A 43 -36.29 20.70 13.09
C MET A 43 -36.51 22.18 12.77
N ALA A 44 -36.54 22.50 11.47
CA ALA A 44 -37.46 23.50 10.91
C ALA A 44 -37.65 23.24 9.40
N ASP A 45 -38.92 23.23 9.04
CA ASP A 45 -39.56 23.07 7.74
C ASP A 45 -39.16 24.16 6.72
N SER A 46 -38.97 23.77 5.45
CA SER A 46 -39.40 24.52 4.25
C SER A 46 -38.80 23.94 2.95
N GLY A 47 -39.68 23.36 2.13
CA GLY A 47 -39.89 23.78 0.73
C GLY A 47 -38.78 23.58 -0.32
N ASP A 48 -39.04 22.62 -1.21
CA ASP A 48 -39.34 22.86 -2.63
C ASP A 48 -38.36 22.36 -3.72
N ALA A 49 -39.00 21.69 -4.68
CA ALA A 49 -38.71 21.48 -6.11
C ALA A 49 -37.38 20.89 -6.62
N ASP A 50 -37.49 19.61 -7.02
CA ASP A 50 -37.38 19.09 -8.40
C ASP A 50 -36.23 19.40 -9.38
N SER A 51 -35.95 18.33 -10.13
CA SER A 51 -35.61 18.26 -11.57
C SER A 51 -34.14 18.04 -11.97
N ASP A 52 -33.86 16.78 -12.27
CA ASP A 52 -33.45 16.30 -13.61
C ASP A 52 -32.51 17.17 -14.45
N ALA A 53 -31.32 16.62 -14.77
CA ALA A 53 -30.69 16.70 -16.09
C ALA A 53 -29.35 15.93 -16.12
N LEU A 54 -29.43 14.66 -16.52
CA LEU A 54 -28.33 13.98 -17.19
C LEU A 54 -28.18 14.56 -18.60
N SER A 55 -26.99 15.07 -18.95
CA SER A 55 -26.32 14.93 -20.25
C SER A 55 -25.38 16.11 -20.52
N GLU A 56 -24.11 15.82 -20.81
CA GLU A 56 -23.55 16.12 -22.14
C GLU A 56 -22.13 15.53 -22.23
N ILE A 57 -22.07 14.42 -22.96
CA ILE A 57 -20.89 13.97 -23.68
C ILE A 57 -20.73 14.91 -24.89
N GLY A 58 -19.51 15.41 -25.12
CA GLY A 58 -19.19 16.25 -26.26
C GLY A 58 -17.72 16.12 -26.67
N SER A 59 -17.44 15.14 -27.52
CA SER A 59 -16.35 15.22 -28.49
C SER A 59 -16.69 16.33 -29.48
N ASP A 60 -15.76 17.26 -29.78
CA ASP A 60 -15.27 17.38 -31.15
C ASP A 60 -14.03 18.26 -31.30
N ALA A 61 -13.36 18.05 -32.42
CA ALA A 61 -12.06 18.60 -32.78
C ALA A 61 -12.11 20.00 -33.43
N ARG A 62 -11.04 20.77 -33.16
CA ARG A 62 -10.31 21.67 -34.07
C ARG A 62 -11.01 22.96 -34.55
N SER A 63 -10.54 24.13 -34.09
CA SER A 63 -10.26 25.25 -34.99
C SER A 63 -9.33 26.30 -34.36
N ILE A 64 -8.45 26.80 -35.23
CA ILE A 64 -7.37 27.78 -35.08
C ILE A 64 -7.98 29.17 -35.09
N THR A 65 -7.75 30.00 -34.06
CA THR A 65 -7.58 31.44 -34.25
C THR A 65 -6.56 32.00 -33.27
N SER A 66 -5.61 32.74 -33.83
CA SER A 66 -4.57 33.50 -33.16
C SER A 66 -5.15 34.73 -32.47
N LYS A 67 -4.83 34.94 -31.18
CA LYS A 67 -4.58 36.27 -30.64
C LYS A 67 -3.45 36.19 -29.62
N HIS A 68 -2.39 36.93 -29.92
CA HIS A 68 -1.29 37.24 -29.03
C HIS A 68 -1.82 37.81 -27.71
N SER A 69 -1.42 37.20 -26.61
CA SER A 69 -1.18 37.93 -25.37
C SER A 69 0.17 37.47 -24.82
N ASP A 70 1.15 38.33 -25.02
CA ASP A 70 2.48 38.24 -24.44
C ASP A 70 2.37 38.22 -22.92
N THR A 71 2.38 37.03 -22.35
CA THR A 71 2.84 36.82 -20.99
C THR A 71 3.92 35.76 -21.04
N ALA A 72 5.15 36.22 -21.30
CA ALA A 72 6.35 35.42 -21.17
C ALA A 72 6.55 35.03 -19.69
N THR A 73 5.75 34.08 -19.22
CA THR A 73 6.10 33.27 -18.06
C THR A 73 7.32 32.48 -18.46
N LYS A 74 8.50 32.95 -18.01
CA LYS A 74 9.71 32.13 -18.01
C LYS A 74 9.42 30.90 -17.17
N GLU A 75 8.87 29.86 -17.79
CA GLU A 75 8.83 28.51 -17.26
C GLU A 75 10.28 28.10 -17.05
N ARG A 76 10.79 28.34 -15.84
CA ARG A 76 12.04 27.76 -15.38
C ARG A 76 11.75 26.28 -15.21
N ARG A 77 11.77 25.54 -16.32
CA ARG A 77 11.76 24.07 -16.36
C ARG A 77 13.00 23.62 -15.62
N LYS A 78 12.88 23.46 -14.30
CA LYS A 78 13.87 22.75 -13.50
C LYS A 78 13.92 21.36 -14.13
N ALA A 79 15.02 21.06 -14.83
CA ALA A 79 15.28 19.74 -15.35
C ALA A 79 15.15 18.77 -14.18
N ALA A 80 14.02 18.06 -14.11
CA ALA A 80 13.77 17.12 -13.04
C ALA A 80 14.86 16.06 -13.18
N LYS A 81 15.83 16.07 -12.25
CA LYS A 81 16.92 15.08 -12.23
C LYS A 81 16.25 13.71 -12.33
N LYS A 82 16.51 12.98 -13.43
CA LYS A 82 15.98 11.63 -13.64
C LYS A 82 16.37 10.82 -12.42
N LYS A 83 15.38 10.35 -11.67
CA LYS A 83 15.62 9.51 -10.49
C LYS A 83 16.31 8.25 -10.97
N ARG A 84 17.56 8.04 -10.52
CA ARG A 84 18.32 6.84 -10.86
C ARG A 84 17.56 5.63 -10.30
N THR A 85 17.26 4.68 -11.17
CA THR A 85 16.66 3.41 -10.77
C THR A 85 17.73 2.56 -10.11
N CYS A 86 17.52 2.18 -8.86
CA CYS A 86 18.39 1.26 -8.14
C CYS A 86 17.68 -0.07 -7.92
N TYR A 87 18.41 -1.16 -8.06
CA TYR A 87 17.93 -2.52 -7.84
C TYR A 87 18.60 -3.07 -6.59
N ARG A 88 17.81 -3.61 -5.65
CA ARG A 88 18.34 -4.08 -4.36
C ARG A 88 18.17 -5.57 -4.25
N LEU A 89 19.25 -6.28 -3.92
CA LEU A 89 19.20 -7.67 -3.49
C LEU A 89 19.39 -7.74 -1.98
N HIS A 90 18.67 -8.66 -1.35
CA HIS A 90 18.93 -9.06 0.03
C HIS A 90 19.64 -10.42 0.00
N CYS A 91 20.81 -10.44 0.61
CA CYS A 91 21.62 -11.63 0.82
C CYS A 91 21.59 -11.96 2.31
N PHE A 92 21.10 -13.14 2.69
CA PHE A 92 21.16 -13.59 4.08
C PHE A 92 22.57 -14.11 4.37
N VAL A 93 23.15 -13.66 5.48
CA VAL A 93 24.52 -13.97 5.90
C VAL A 93 24.55 -14.37 7.37
N GLU A 94 25.59 -15.10 7.78
CA GLU A 94 25.77 -15.46 9.18
C GLU A 94 26.02 -14.21 10.04
N PRO A 95 25.62 -14.21 11.32
CA PRO A 95 25.99 -13.12 12.22
C PRO A 95 27.51 -12.99 12.37
N GLY A 96 28.04 -11.79 12.13
CA GLY A 96 29.47 -11.51 12.27
C GLY A 96 30.26 -11.57 10.96
N THR A 97 29.60 -11.84 9.83
CA THR A 97 30.24 -11.75 8.52
C THR A 97 30.73 -10.32 8.24
N GLU A 98 31.99 -10.22 7.81
CA GLU A 98 32.60 -8.94 7.45
C GLU A 98 32.09 -8.40 6.11
N LEU A 99 32.12 -7.08 5.95
CA LEU A 99 31.76 -6.43 4.69
C LEU A 99 32.67 -6.86 3.53
N ASN A 100 33.95 -7.12 3.82
CA ASN A 100 34.93 -7.53 2.82
C ASN A 100 34.61 -8.93 2.27
N ALA A 101 34.16 -9.86 3.10
CA ALA A 101 33.76 -11.19 2.64
C ALA A 101 32.59 -11.14 1.65
N VAL A 102 31.58 -10.31 1.94
CA VAL A 102 30.47 -10.05 1.01
C VAL A 102 30.97 -9.36 -0.26
N ARG A 103 31.96 -8.46 -0.15
CA ARG A 103 32.55 -7.79 -1.32
C ARG A 103 33.24 -8.77 -2.25
N THR A 104 34.01 -9.71 -1.72
CA THR A 104 34.73 -10.71 -2.52
C THR A 104 33.76 -11.59 -3.31
N VAL A 105 32.68 -12.08 -2.69
CA VAL A 105 31.68 -12.91 -3.38
C VAL A 105 30.99 -12.17 -4.53
N PHE A 106 30.79 -10.85 -4.38
CA PHE A 106 30.09 -10.02 -5.37
C PHE A 106 31.02 -9.09 -6.17
N GLU A 107 32.32 -9.36 -6.17
CA GLU A 107 33.35 -8.47 -6.73
C GLU A 107 33.11 -8.19 -8.21
N ALA A 108 32.80 -9.23 -9.00
CA ALA A 108 32.51 -9.15 -10.43
C ALA A 108 31.35 -8.21 -10.80
N TYR A 109 30.49 -7.85 -9.84
CA TYR A 109 29.32 -7.01 -10.07
C TYR A 109 29.39 -5.63 -9.43
N GLU A 110 30.40 -5.38 -8.60
CA GLU A 110 30.63 -4.13 -7.86
C GLU A 110 29.36 -3.47 -7.26
N PRO A 111 28.51 -4.19 -6.49
CA PRO A 111 27.36 -3.58 -5.87
C PRO A 111 27.78 -2.66 -4.72
N LYS A 112 26.94 -1.66 -4.40
CA LYS A 112 27.08 -0.96 -3.11
C LYS A 112 26.52 -1.86 -2.00
N ILE A 113 27.37 -2.21 -1.03
CA ILE A 113 27.06 -3.18 0.03
C ILE A 113 26.74 -2.45 1.34
N GLU A 114 25.65 -2.83 1.99
CA GLU A 114 25.27 -2.37 3.33
C GLU A 114 24.83 -3.57 4.18
N ILE A 115 25.58 -3.93 5.22
CA ILE A 115 25.17 -4.99 6.15
C ILE A 115 24.14 -4.42 7.12
N ARG A 116 23.02 -5.13 7.28
CA ARG A 116 21.94 -4.77 8.19
C ARG A 116 21.58 -5.96 9.06
N THR A 117 21.24 -5.67 10.30
CA THR A 117 20.72 -6.66 11.24
C THR A 117 19.20 -6.54 11.28
N ALA A 118 18.49 -7.66 11.16
CA ALA A 118 17.05 -7.68 11.35
C ALA A 118 16.75 -7.45 12.84
N GLN A 119 15.93 -6.44 13.15
CA GLN A 119 15.48 -6.17 14.51
C GLN A 119 14.45 -7.19 15.03
N LYS A 120 14.00 -8.12 14.19
CA LYS A 120 12.96 -9.09 14.54
C LYS A 120 13.60 -10.36 15.11
N GLY A 121 13.60 -10.50 16.44
CA GLY A 121 14.08 -11.71 17.15
C GLY A 121 14.71 -11.40 18.51
N ASN A 122 14.92 -12.43 19.33
CA ASN A 122 15.77 -12.35 20.53
C ASN A 122 17.20 -11.94 20.11
N LEU A 123 17.97 -11.28 20.99
CA LEU A 123 19.32 -10.76 20.71
C LEU A 123 20.23 -11.82 20.06
N LEU A 124 20.08 -13.08 20.48
CA LEU A 124 20.80 -14.26 20.02
C LEU A 124 20.36 -14.77 18.63
N ASN A 125 19.12 -14.49 18.20
CA ASN A 125 18.54 -14.99 16.95
C ASN A 125 18.37 -13.90 15.88
N LYS A 126 19.13 -12.80 15.98
CA LYS A 126 19.06 -11.73 14.98
C LYS A 126 19.71 -12.21 13.69
N SER A 127 18.88 -12.41 12.65
CA SER A 127 19.39 -12.66 11.30
C SER A 127 20.10 -11.42 10.77
N GLN A 128 21.31 -11.61 10.26
CA GLN A 128 22.03 -10.59 9.51
C GLN A 128 21.76 -10.77 8.02
N PHE A 129 21.68 -9.65 7.31
CA PHE A 129 21.54 -9.67 5.86
C PHE A 129 22.30 -8.50 5.24
N ALA A 130 22.98 -8.77 4.13
CA ALA A 130 23.60 -7.76 3.30
C ALA A 130 22.58 -7.24 2.28
N VAL A 131 22.44 -5.92 2.21
CA VAL A 131 21.72 -5.22 1.15
C VAL A 131 22.72 -4.84 0.07
N LEU A 132 22.55 -5.43 -1.11
CA LEU A 132 23.37 -5.17 -2.28
C LEU A 132 22.59 -4.24 -3.22
N THR A 133 23.13 -3.06 -3.51
CA THR A 133 22.49 -2.09 -4.40
C THR A 133 23.21 -2.01 -5.73
N PHE A 134 22.52 -2.41 -6.79
CA PHE A 134 22.98 -2.41 -8.17
C PHE A 134 22.43 -1.20 -8.93
N ARG A 135 23.28 -0.61 -9.78
CA ARG A 135 22.87 0.43 -10.73
C ARG A 135 22.16 -0.15 -11.95
N ASN A 136 22.56 -1.35 -12.38
CA ASN A 136 22.04 -2.03 -13.56
C ASN A 136 21.14 -3.21 -13.16
N LYS A 137 19.97 -3.33 -13.83
CA LYS A 137 19.02 -4.44 -13.63
C LYS A 137 19.61 -5.77 -14.09
N ALA A 138 20.28 -5.78 -15.23
CA ALA A 138 20.79 -7.00 -15.84
C ALA A 138 21.82 -7.67 -14.91
N MET A 139 22.71 -6.88 -14.32
CA MET A 139 23.71 -7.35 -13.35
C MET A 139 23.05 -7.94 -12.09
N ALA A 140 22.02 -7.27 -11.55
CA ALA A 140 21.30 -7.80 -10.40
C ALA A 140 20.61 -9.14 -10.69
N LEU A 141 20.01 -9.29 -11.89
CA LEU A 141 19.37 -10.55 -12.29
C LEU A 141 20.39 -11.64 -12.60
N HIS A 142 21.52 -11.28 -13.21
CA HIS A 142 22.60 -12.21 -13.48
C HIS A 142 23.18 -12.74 -12.17
N ALA A 143 23.47 -11.86 -11.21
CA ALA A 143 23.95 -12.24 -9.89
C ALA A 143 22.98 -13.20 -9.17
N VAL A 144 21.67 -12.95 -9.23
CA VAL A 144 20.68 -13.90 -8.70
C VAL A 144 20.77 -15.24 -9.43
N LYS A 145 20.78 -15.25 -10.76
CA LYS A 145 20.82 -16.50 -11.53
C LYS A 145 22.08 -17.33 -11.25
N THR A 146 23.23 -16.68 -11.05
CA THR A 146 24.52 -17.37 -10.92
C THR A 146 24.89 -17.71 -9.49
N LEU A 147 24.56 -16.85 -8.53
CA LEU A 147 25.03 -16.97 -7.14
C LEU A 147 23.96 -17.51 -6.20
N ASP A 148 22.67 -17.40 -6.55
CA ASP A 148 21.59 -17.97 -5.72
C ASP A 148 21.71 -19.51 -5.71
N GLY A 149 21.67 -20.09 -4.52
CA GLY A 149 21.87 -21.52 -4.29
C GLY A 149 23.32 -21.99 -4.29
N THR A 150 24.31 -21.12 -4.49
CA THR A 150 25.73 -21.51 -4.38
C THR A 150 26.16 -21.69 -2.94
N ASN A 151 27.08 -22.64 -2.70
CA ASN A 151 27.64 -22.88 -1.39
C ASN A 151 28.75 -21.86 -1.08
N GLN A 152 28.51 -20.97 -0.11
CA GLN A 152 29.43 -19.90 0.27
C GLN A 152 29.79 -19.99 1.76
N ARG A 153 29.98 -21.22 2.26
CA ARG A 153 30.22 -21.50 3.68
C ARG A 153 31.49 -20.81 4.18
N ASP A 154 32.56 -20.87 3.40
CA ASP A 154 33.88 -20.40 3.83
C ASP A 154 33.92 -18.87 4.00
N MET A 155 33.20 -18.14 3.14
CA MET A 155 33.22 -16.67 3.12
C MET A 155 32.08 -16.04 3.91
N LEU A 156 30.87 -16.60 3.81
CA LEU A 156 29.65 -16.00 4.35
C LEU A 156 29.04 -16.79 5.50
N GLY A 157 29.58 -17.97 5.81
CA GLY A 157 29.06 -18.86 6.85
C GLY A 157 27.76 -19.56 6.46
N VAL A 158 27.26 -19.37 5.23
CA VAL A 158 25.96 -19.89 4.81
C VAL A 158 26.15 -21.10 3.90
N THR A 159 25.42 -22.18 4.21
CA THR A 159 25.42 -23.41 3.40
C THR A 159 24.93 -23.16 1.99
N ASN A 160 23.79 -22.48 1.83
CA ASN A 160 23.22 -22.10 0.53
C ASN A 160 22.93 -20.60 0.51
N LEU A 161 23.56 -19.87 -0.40
CA LEU A 161 23.32 -18.45 -0.56
C LEU A 161 21.88 -18.20 -1.03
N LYS A 162 21.14 -17.34 -0.34
CA LYS A 162 19.77 -16.96 -0.73
C LYS A 162 19.70 -15.49 -1.11
N LEU A 163 19.46 -15.22 -2.39
CA LEU A 163 19.41 -13.88 -2.96
C LEU A 163 17.99 -13.52 -3.39
N ASN A 164 17.39 -12.55 -2.69
CA ASN A 164 16.05 -12.06 -3.04
C ASN A 164 16.11 -10.66 -3.65
N LEU A 165 15.52 -10.51 -4.84
CA LEU A 165 15.32 -9.20 -5.46
C LEU A 165 14.21 -8.45 -4.72
N MET A 166 14.55 -7.31 -4.15
CA MET A 166 13.60 -6.42 -3.48
C MET A 166 13.35 -5.17 -4.30
N LEU A 167 12.06 -4.86 -4.44
CA LEU A 167 11.61 -3.57 -4.95
C LEU A 167 11.94 -2.48 -3.92
N THR A 168 12.34 -1.31 -4.41
CA THR A 168 12.44 -0.11 -3.56
C THR A 168 11.08 0.24 -2.98
N ARG A 169 11.06 1.00 -1.87
CA ARG A 169 9.79 1.45 -1.24
C ARG A 169 8.86 2.17 -2.22
N GLN A 170 9.43 2.96 -3.15
CA GLN A 170 8.67 3.64 -4.19
C GLN A 170 8.10 2.66 -5.22
N GLN A 171 8.92 1.72 -5.72
CA GLN A 171 8.46 0.68 -6.65
C GLN A 171 7.40 -0.24 -6.01
N SER A 172 7.59 -0.62 -4.75
CA SER A 172 6.60 -1.39 -3.98
C SER A 172 5.27 -0.64 -3.84
N LYS A 173 5.31 0.68 -3.57
CA LYS A 173 4.10 1.51 -3.52
C LYS A 173 3.39 1.55 -4.88
N ILE A 174 4.14 1.68 -5.97
CA ILE A 174 3.58 1.68 -7.34
C ILE A 174 2.98 0.31 -7.67
N ALA A 175 3.69 -0.78 -7.38
CA ALA A 175 3.23 -2.15 -7.61
C ALA A 175 1.94 -2.45 -6.86
N ARG A 176 1.87 -2.11 -5.56
CA ARG A 176 0.63 -2.26 -4.76
C ARG A 176 -0.52 -1.44 -5.34
N LYS A 177 -0.27 -0.19 -5.73
CA LYS A 177 -1.31 0.66 -6.34
C LYS A 177 -1.83 0.05 -7.66
N LYS A 178 -0.94 -0.50 -8.49
CA LYS A 178 -1.33 -1.17 -9.74
C LYS A 178 -2.14 -2.43 -9.48
N LEU A 179 -1.72 -3.26 -8.52
CA LEU A 179 -2.44 -4.46 -8.10
C LEU A 179 -3.85 -4.11 -7.59
N SER A 180 -3.97 -3.16 -6.67
CA SER A 180 -5.28 -2.75 -6.12
C SER A 180 -6.23 -2.21 -7.20
N ARG A 181 -5.69 -1.51 -8.22
CA ARG A 181 -6.49 -1.07 -9.37
C ARG A 181 -7.00 -2.25 -10.19
N LYS A 182 -6.15 -3.27 -10.44
CA LYS A 182 -6.54 -4.48 -11.17
C LYS A 182 -7.66 -5.23 -10.43
N ILE A 183 -7.48 -5.45 -9.12
CA ILE A 183 -8.48 -6.11 -8.27
C ILE A 183 -9.80 -5.34 -8.30
N ARG A 184 -9.76 -3.99 -8.24
CA ARG A 184 -10.98 -3.18 -8.30
C ARG A 184 -11.70 -3.32 -9.64
N HIS A 185 -10.94 -3.33 -10.73
CA HIS A 185 -11.50 -3.48 -12.07
C HIS A 185 -12.10 -4.87 -12.28
N GLU A 186 -11.40 -5.93 -11.86
CA GLU A 186 -11.91 -7.31 -11.88
C GLU A 186 -13.19 -7.43 -11.05
N LYS A 187 -13.23 -6.83 -9.86
CA LYS A 187 -14.46 -6.82 -9.04
C LYS A 187 -15.62 -6.10 -9.73
N GLN A 188 -15.37 -4.97 -10.38
CA GLN A 188 -16.41 -4.24 -11.13
C GLN A 188 -16.91 -5.03 -12.33
N GLN A 189 -16.03 -5.72 -13.06
CA GLN A 189 -16.44 -6.59 -14.17
C GLN A 189 -17.27 -7.77 -13.69
N ASN A 190 -16.87 -8.41 -12.59
CA ASN A 190 -17.64 -9.52 -12.03
C ASN A 190 -19.03 -9.07 -11.58
N GLN A 191 -19.15 -7.89 -10.95
CA GLN A 191 -20.45 -7.32 -10.58
C GLN A 191 -21.35 -7.08 -11.80
N LEU A 192 -20.80 -6.52 -12.89
CA LEU A 192 -21.57 -6.31 -14.12
C LEU A 192 -22.00 -7.63 -14.79
N MET A 193 -21.19 -8.68 -14.69
CA MET A 193 -21.54 -10.01 -15.18
C MET A 193 -22.64 -10.65 -14.32
N GLU A 194 -22.52 -10.59 -12.99
CA GLU A 194 -23.54 -11.05 -12.04
C GLU A 194 -24.88 -10.32 -12.28
N ASP A 195 -24.86 -9.00 -12.44
CA ASP A 195 -26.06 -8.20 -12.75
C ASP A 195 -26.71 -8.62 -14.09
N GLN A 196 -25.91 -8.97 -15.11
CA GLN A 196 -26.42 -9.45 -16.40
C GLN A 196 -27.04 -10.85 -16.29
N GLU A 197 -26.42 -11.75 -15.52
CA GLU A 197 -26.93 -13.08 -15.23
C GLU A 197 -28.25 -13.01 -14.45
N ASP A 198 -28.33 -12.14 -13.45
CA ASP A 198 -29.54 -11.89 -12.67
C ASP A 198 -30.67 -11.32 -13.54
N MET A 199 -30.37 -10.34 -14.40
CA MET A 199 -31.37 -9.79 -15.32
C MET A 199 -31.82 -10.82 -16.37
N ALA A 200 -30.92 -11.67 -16.85
CA ALA A 200 -31.28 -12.78 -17.74
C ALA A 200 -32.17 -13.80 -17.02
N PHE A 201 -31.86 -14.13 -15.77
CA PHE A 201 -32.67 -14.99 -14.92
C PHE A 201 -34.08 -14.43 -14.71
N ILE A 202 -34.20 -13.16 -14.31
CA ILE A 202 -35.49 -12.49 -14.09
C ILE A 202 -36.33 -12.49 -15.38
N ARG A 203 -35.72 -12.17 -16.53
CA ARG A 203 -36.41 -12.21 -17.83
C ARG A 203 -36.92 -13.61 -18.17
N ASN A 204 -36.12 -14.64 -17.91
CA ASN A 204 -36.52 -16.03 -18.17
C ASN A 204 -37.64 -16.48 -17.21
N PHE A 205 -37.56 -16.09 -15.94
CA PHE A 205 -38.60 -16.35 -14.94
C PHE A 205 -39.94 -15.71 -15.33
N LEU A 206 -39.94 -14.44 -15.73
CA LEU A 206 -41.15 -13.73 -16.18
C LEU A 206 -41.78 -14.39 -17.41
N LYS A 207 -40.98 -14.82 -18.39
CA LYS A 207 -41.46 -15.55 -19.58
C LYS A 207 -42.11 -16.88 -19.23
N GLN A 208 -41.58 -17.60 -18.25
CA GLN A 208 -42.16 -18.87 -17.80
C GLN A 208 -43.52 -18.64 -17.12
N GLN A 209 -43.64 -17.59 -16.30
CA GLN A 209 -44.89 -17.25 -15.61
C GLN A 209 -45.97 -16.71 -16.56
N SER A 210 -45.61 -15.94 -17.59
CA SER A 210 -46.57 -15.47 -18.59
C SER A 210 -47.14 -16.60 -19.44
N ASN A 211 -46.33 -17.60 -19.78
CA ASN A 211 -46.81 -18.79 -20.51
C ASN A 211 -47.67 -19.73 -19.64
N ALA A 212 -47.54 -19.68 -18.31
CA ALA A 212 -48.33 -20.49 -17.39
C ALA A 212 -49.77 -19.97 -17.20
N LYS A 213 -50.03 -18.67 -17.44
CA LYS A 213 -51.38 -18.07 -17.34
C LYS A 213 -52.17 -18.09 -18.66
N GLY A 214 -51.58 -18.57 -19.75
CA GLY A 214 -52.20 -18.64 -21.08
C GLY A 214 -52.78 -20.01 -21.45
N LYS A 215 -52.94 -20.92 -20.48
CA LYS A 215 -53.61 -22.21 -20.62
C LYS A 215 -54.81 -22.30 -19.69
#